data_AF-A0A8J3K0Z9-F1
#
_entry.id   AF-A0A8J3K0Z9-F1
#
_cell.length_a   1.000
_cell.length_b   1.000
_cell.length_c   1.000
_cell.angle_alpha   90.00
_cell.angle_beta   90.00
_cell.angle_gamma   90.00
#
_symmetry.space_group_name_H-M   'P 1'
#
loop_
_entity.id
_entity.type
_entity.pdbx_description
1 polymer ?
#
loop_
_entity_poly.entity_id
_entity_poly.type
_entity_poly.pdbx_seq_one_letter_code
_entity_poly.pdbx_strand_id
1 'polypeptide(L)'
;MRHPRPVAWAVSRWCADPWSRGAWTGLLVGGTGADRARLAEPVSDRLVLAGEGVHPTRPAMVHGAYESGLTAAGHLLAAGRPGERIAVVGAGVAGLAAARELHRHGRRVRVLEARGRLGGRVRSVDLGGVTADLGAAWLQQYPDNSLAALARACGLPAVATDFTDPLTLSAHGPVAGVPAALDTLARTAHELTAAADRPVAEVIAAHAAGLDTASRRTLAYAVAAGVTPESGLDFGLASARGAFGEPGIGEGDRWLPDGLGTLVAHLAAGLEVALDRPVAQVRPGADGVNLAGSWGALRADRVVLAVPLAVLPELAVDLPDGHRAALARIGTGRAEKVLLRYPERFWPFSPGGCLWWGEDADTWCEWADLTDGLGQPVLALLAAGDAATSLHSPARTDAEIAVRAHATVVRMAASFPKLP
;
A
#
# COMPACT_ATOMS: atom_id res chain seq x y z
N MET A 1 -26.70 26.57 4.19
CA MET A 1 -25.73 26.67 5.32
C MET A 1 -24.33 26.51 4.75
N ARG A 2 -23.31 27.20 5.29
CA ARG A 2 -21.92 26.95 4.87
C ARG A 2 -21.45 25.68 5.57
N HIS A 3 -20.97 24.68 4.83
CA HIS A 3 -20.34 23.49 5.41
C HIS A 3 -19.06 23.88 6.18
N PRO A 4 -18.71 23.16 7.26
CA PRO A 4 -17.52 23.45 8.04
C PRO A 4 -16.24 23.21 7.23
N ARG A 5 -15.20 24.02 7.49
CA ARG A 5 -13.87 23.84 6.89
C ARG A 5 -13.05 22.85 7.72
N PRO A 6 -12.08 22.15 7.11
CA PRO A 6 -11.17 21.31 7.86
C PRO A 6 -10.31 22.15 8.81
N VAL A 7 -10.13 21.66 10.04
CA VAL A 7 -9.28 22.27 11.09
C VAL A 7 -7.87 21.69 11.09
N ALA A 8 -7.66 20.53 10.47
CA ALA A 8 -6.36 19.97 10.18
C ALA A 8 -6.45 19.10 8.92
N TRP A 9 -5.34 18.94 8.22
CA TRP A 9 -5.25 18.08 7.04
C TRP A 9 -3.83 17.52 6.90
N ALA A 10 -3.72 16.40 6.19
CA ALA A 10 -2.44 15.82 5.79
C ALA A 10 -2.59 15.13 4.43
N VAL A 11 -1.54 15.17 3.62
CA VAL A 11 -1.53 14.65 2.25
C VAL A 11 -0.32 13.74 2.07
N SER A 12 -0.49 12.56 1.49
CA SER A 12 0.64 11.73 1.09
C SER A 12 1.21 12.15 -0.27
N ARG A 13 2.45 11.77 -0.53
CA ARG A 13 3.14 11.98 -1.82
C ARG A 13 3.95 10.75 -2.21
N TRP A 14 3.31 9.58 -2.16
CA TRP A 14 3.96 8.31 -2.41
C TRP A 14 4.51 8.19 -3.83
N CYS A 15 3.82 8.74 -4.83
CA CYS A 15 4.25 8.64 -6.22
C CYS A 15 5.45 9.56 -6.54
N ALA A 16 5.54 10.73 -5.88
CA ALA A 16 6.67 11.65 -6.02
C ALA A 16 7.83 11.39 -5.02
N ASP A 17 7.61 10.60 -3.97
CA ASP A 17 8.67 10.26 -3.01
C ASP A 17 9.72 9.36 -3.70
N PRO A 18 10.99 9.81 -3.83
CA PRO A 18 12.04 9.08 -4.55
C PRO A 18 12.35 7.72 -3.93
N TRP A 19 11.97 7.52 -2.67
CA TRP A 19 12.22 6.30 -1.91
C TRP A 19 10.97 5.40 -1.79
N SER A 20 9.86 5.77 -2.45
CA SER A 20 8.64 4.94 -2.57
C SER A 20 8.26 4.70 -4.03
N ARG A 21 8.20 5.76 -4.83
CA ARG A 21 7.83 5.77 -6.26
C ARG A 21 6.49 5.08 -6.55
N GLY A 22 5.55 5.21 -5.61
CA GLY A 22 4.21 4.62 -5.67
C GLY A 22 3.79 3.97 -4.34
N ALA A 23 2.64 3.31 -4.36
CA ALA A 23 1.92 2.88 -3.17
C ALA A 23 2.02 1.37 -2.90
N TRP A 24 1.51 0.51 -3.77
CA TRP A 24 1.58 -0.95 -3.63
C TRP A 24 1.91 -1.63 -4.95
N THR A 25 2.38 -2.88 -4.89
CA THR A 25 2.70 -3.65 -6.11
C THR A 25 1.50 -4.43 -6.63
N GLY A 26 1.40 -4.56 -7.96
CA GLY A 26 0.48 -5.49 -8.62
C GLY A 26 1.15 -6.20 -9.80
N LEU A 27 0.52 -7.24 -10.32
CA LEU A 27 1.02 -7.99 -11.48
C LEU A 27 0.75 -7.23 -12.80
N LEU A 28 1.77 -7.18 -13.66
CA LEU A 28 1.59 -6.81 -15.07
C LEU A 28 1.21 -8.05 -15.89
N VAL A 29 0.65 -7.85 -17.08
CA VAL A 29 0.24 -8.97 -17.96
C VAL A 29 1.38 -9.99 -18.14
N GLY A 30 1.05 -11.27 -17.91
CA GLY A 30 1.98 -12.39 -17.96
C GLY A 30 2.82 -12.57 -16.70
N GLY A 31 2.67 -11.72 -15.69
CA GLY A 31 3.21 -11.92 -14.35
C GLY A 31 2.36 -12.87 -13.52
N THR A 32 2.99 -13.54 -12.57
CA THR A 32 2.35 -14.52 -11.67
C THR A 32 2.96 -14.47 -10.27
N GLY A 33 2.35 -15.19 -9.32
CA GLY A 33 2.95 -15.44 -8.01
C GLY A 33 4.33 -16.13 -8.07
N ALA A 34 4.65 -16.84 -9.17
CA ALA A 34 5.97 -17.43 -9.37
C ALA A 34 7.06 -16.37 -9.60
N ASP A 35 6.74 -15.22 -10.19
CA ASP A 35 7.68 -14.11 -10.33
C ASP A 35 7.98 -13.50 -8.95
N ARG A 36 6.96 -13.33 -8.10
CA ARG A 36 7.15 -12.90 -6.71
C ARG A 36 7.99 -13.91 -5.93
N ALA A 37 7.70 -15.20 -6.06
CA ALA A 37 8.49 -16.28 -5.46
C ALA A 37 9.95 -16.24 -5.93
N ARG A 38 10.19 -16.00 -7.23
CA ARG A 38 11.54 -15.86 -7.78
C ARG A 38 12.29 -14.67 -7.19
N LEU A 39 11.59 -13.56 -6.90
CA LEU A 39 12.16 -12.40 -6.22
C LEU A 39 12.43 -12.67 -4.73
N ALA A 40 11.65 -13.53 -4.08
CA ALA A 40 11.84 -13.94 -2.69
C ALA A 40 13.05 -14.88 -2.51
N GLU A 41 13.44 -15.60 -3.57
CA GLU A 41 14.65 -16.43 -3.54
C GLU A 41 15.90 -15.57 -3.29
N PRO A 42 16.88 -16.06 -2.50
CA PRO A 42 18.15 -15.38 -2.30
C PRO A 42 18.82 -15.01 -3.63
N VAL A 43 19.22 -13.74 -3.77
CA VAL A 43 19.99 -13.25 -4.91
C VAL A 43 21.38 -13.90 -4.95
N SER A 44 21.94 -14.13 -3.76
CA SER A 44 23.14 -14.92 -3.50
C SER A 44 23.08 -15.46 -2.07
N ASP A 45 24.13 -16.15 -1.62
CA ASP A 45 24.29 -16.49 -0.21
C ASP A 45 24.31 -15.24 0.70
N ARG A 46 24.72 -14.08 0.19
CA ARG A 46 24.93 -12.85 0.98
C ARG A 46 23.89 -11.76 0.76
N LEU A 47 22.95 -11.92 -0.17
CA LEU A 47 21.98 -10.88 -0.53
C LEU A 47 20.59 -11.49 -0.72
N VAL A 48 19.61 -10.96 0.01
CA VAL A 48 18.21 -11.38 -0.08
C VAL A 48 17.32 -10.14 -0.18
N LEU A 49 16.26 -10.20 -1.00
CA LEU A 49 15.26 -9.15 -1.11
C LEU A 49 14.14 -9.36 -0.07
N ALA A 50 13.54 -8.27 0.41
CA ALA A 50 12.36 -8.33 1.28
C ALA A 50 11.41 -7.17 1.01
N GLY A 51 10.11 -7.38 1.23
CA GLY A 51 9.05 -6.41 0.95
C GLY A 51 7.76 -7.08 0.49
N GLU A 52 6.63 -6.38 0.56
CA GLU A 52 5.34 -6.94 0.12
C GLU A 52 5.36 -7.43 -1.33
N GLY A 53 6.12 -6.75 -2.21
CA GLY A 53 6.17 -7.10 -3.62
C GLY A 53 6.83 -8.45 -3.92
N VAL A 54 7.59 -9.02 -2.98
CA VAL A 54 8.18 -10.36 -3.13
C VAL A 54 7.34 -11.45 -2.45
N HIS A 55 6.29 -11.09 -1.70
CA HIS A 55 5.45 -12.09 -1.04
C HIS A 55 4.50 -12.74 -2.05
N PRO A 56 4.49 -14.08 -2.22
CA PRO A 56 3.79 -14.74 -3.32
C PRO A 56 2.25 -14.67 -3.23
N THR A 57 1.70 -14.55 -2.02
CA THR A 57 0.25 -14.66 -1.78
C THR A 57 -0.36 -13.47 -1.04
N ARG A 58 0.47 -12.53 -0.58
CA ARG A 58 0.05 -11.36 0.21
C ARG A 58 0.76 -10.09 -0.27
N PRO A 59 0.78 -9.84 -1.60
CA PRO A 59 1.34 -8.61 -2.13
C PRO A 59 0.48 -7.42 -1.72
N ALA A 60 1.00 -6.20 -1.82
CA ALA A 60 0.33 -4.96 -1.40
C ALA A 60 0.01 -4.84 0.10
N MET A 61 0.18 -5.91 0.88
CA MET A 61 -0.22 -5.97 2.29
C MET A 61 0.97 -5.76 3.23
N VAL A 62 0.73 -5.06 4.35
CA VAL A 62 1.78 -4.79 5.35
C VAL A 62 2.29 -6.06 6.01
N HIS A 63 1.42 -7.05 6.22
CA HIS A 63 1.82 -8.33 6.81
C HIS A 63 2.60 -9.20 5.82
N GLY A 64 2.36 -9.09 4.51
CA GLY A 64 3.24 -9.69 3.50
C GLY A 64 4.66 -9.10 3.55
N ALA A 65 4.78 -7.78 3.78
CA ALA A 65 6.08 -7.16 4.04
C ALA A 65 6.73 -7.71 5.33
N TYR A 66 5.98 -7.79 6.43
CA TYR A 66 6.46 -8.37 7.69
C TYR A 66 6.97 -9.81 7.51
N GLU A 67 6.18 -10.68 6.91
CA GLU A 67 6.49 -12.10 6.68
C GLU A 67 7.70 -12.27 5.76
N SER A 68 7.78 -11.49 4.66
CA SER A 68 8.96 -11.53 3.78
C SER A 68 10.25 -11.12 4.50
N GLY A 69 10.16 -10.20 5.48
CA GLY A 69 11.28 -9.82 6.34
C GLY A 69 11.77 -10.98 7.22
N LEU A 70 10.83 -11.72 7.81
CA LEU A 70 11.14 -12.92 8.60
C LEU A 70 11.77 -14.01 7.73
N THR A 71 11.22 -14.25 6.53
CA THR A 71 11.77 -15.21 5.56
C THR A 71 13.20 -14.82 5.15
N ALA A 72 13.44 -13.55 4.83
CA ALA A 72 14.78 -13.06 4.49
C ALA A 72 15.79 -13.24 5.64
N ALA A 73 15.37 -12.97 6.89
CA ALA A 73 16.19 -13.27 8.07
C ALA A 73 16.50 -14.77 8.17
N GLY A 74 15.50 -15.63 7.98
CA GLY A 74 15.68 -17.09 7.98
C GLY A 74 16.73 -17.58 6.98
N HIS A 75 16.70 -17.07 5.74
CA HIS A 75 17.73 -17.38 4.73
C HIS A 75 19.13 -16.99 5.19
N LEU A 76 19.31 -15.78 5.73
CA LEU A 76 20.62 -15.33 6.19
C LEU A 76 21.10 -16.08 7.44
N LEU A 77 20.20 -16.46 8.34
CA LEU A 77 20.53 -17.27 9.52
C LEU A 77 20.99 -18.67 9.15
N ALA A 78 20.32 -19.30 8.17
CA ALA A 78 20.67 -20.64 7.69
C ALA A 78 22.03 -20.67 6.97
N ALA A 79 22.36 -19.62 6.22
CA ALA A 79 23.62 -19.53 5.50
C ALA A 79 24.79 -18.97 6.33
N GLY A 80 24.49 -18.27 7.44
CA GLY A 80 25.44 -17.40 8.15
C GLY A 80 26.00 -17.94 9.47
N ARG A 81 27.25 -17.57 9.77
CA ARG A 81 27.97 -17.96 11.00
C ARG A 81 27.77 -16.98 12.16
N PRO A 82 27.75 -17.43 13.43
CA PRO A 82 27.62 -16.54 14.58
C PRO A 82 28.61 -15.37 14.52
N GLY A 83 28.15 -14.17 14.89
CA GLY A 83 28.98 -12.95 14.89
C GLY A 83 29.10 -12.21 13.56
N GLU A 84 28.55 -12.74 12.46
CA GLU A 84 28.43 -12.01 11.18
C GLU A 84 27.70 -10.65 11.37
N ARG A 85 28.22 -9.63 10.67
CA ARG A 85 27.64 -8.30 10.54
C ARG A 85 26.65 -8.31 9.39
N ILE A 86 25.39 -7.99 9.68
CA ILE A 86 24.33 -7.94 8.69
C ILE A 86 23.85 -6.50 8.56
N ALA A 87 23.79 -6.00 7.33
CA ALA A 87 23.15 -4.73 7.05
C ALA A 87 21.74 -4.97 6.52
N VAL A 88 20.79 -4.13 6.93
CA VAL A 88 19.44 -4.10 6.39
C VAL A 88 19.22 -2.75 5.74
N VAL A 89 18.87 -2.73 4.46
CA VAL A 89 18.63 -1.50 3.71
C VAL A 89 17.13 -1.26 3.63
N GLY A 90 16.66 -0.19 4.28
CA GLY A 90 15.25 0.17 4.44
C GLY A 90 14.72 -0.16 5.84
N ALA A 91 14.21 0.84 6.55
CA ALA A 91 13.56 0.72 7.86
C ALA A 91 12.02 0.73 7.74
N GLY A 92 11.50 0.16 6.65
CA GLY A 92 10.08 -0.22 6.55
C GLY A 92 9.79 -1.51 7.32
N VAL A 93 8.52 -1.94 7.33
CA VAL A 93 8.10 -3.13 8.10
C VAL A 93 8.92 -4.39 7.76
N ALA A 94 9.20 -4.65 6.48
CA ALA A 94 10.02 -5.80 6.07
C ALA A 94 11.44 -5.76 6.65
N GLY A 95 12.11 -4.61 6.52
CA GLY A 95 13.48 -4.45 7.02
C GLY A 95 13.54 -4.50 8.54
N LEU A 96 12.59 -3.86 9.24
CA LEU A 96 12.54 -3.90 10.71
C LEU A 96 12.21 -5.29 11.24
N ALA A 97 11.32 -6.05 10.57
CA ALA A 97 11.05 -7.44 10.92
C ALA A 97 12.30 -8.30 10.75
N ALA A 98 12.98 -8.20 9.61
CA ALA A 98 14.23 -8.91 9.37
C ALA A 98 15.31 -8.55 10.41
N ALA A 99 15.50 -7.26 10.66
CA ALA A 99 16.50 -6.76 11.60
C ALA A 99 16.23 -7.24 13.03
N ARG A 100 14.97 -7.20 13.48
CA ARG A 100 14.55 -7.71 14.78
C ARG A 100 14.84 -9.20 14.90
N GLU A 101 14.48 -9.99 13.90
CA GLU A 101 14.63 -11.43 13.92
C GLU A 101 16.11 -11.85 13.96
N LEU A 102 16.93 -11.20 13.14
CA LEU A 102 18.39 -11.38 13.14
C LEU A 102 19.03 -10.98 14.47
N HIS A 103 18.59 -9.85 15.05
CA HIS A 103 19.08 -9.36 16.33
C HIS A 103 18.75 -10.32 17.48
N ARG A 104 17.53 -10.86 17.52
CA ARG A 104 17.11 -11.89 18.50
C ARG A 104 17.97 -13.15 18.43
N HIS A 105 18.51 -13.47 17.26
CA HIS A 105 19.44 -14.57 17.02
C HIS A 105 20.93 -14.17 17.22
N GLY A 106 21.20 -13.07 17.90
CA GLY A 106 22.55 -12.65 18.30
C GLY A 106 23.43 -12.13 17.14
N ARG A 107 22.83 -11.78 15.99
CA ARG A 107 23.58 -11.20 14.87
C ARG A 107 23.84 -9.71 15.12
N ARG A 108 24.96 -9.20 14.57
CA ARG A 108 25.28 -7.77 14.63
C ARG A 108 24.57 -7.07 13.49
N VAL A 109 23.45 -6.41 13.77
CA VAL A 109 22.58 -5.82 12.75
C VAL A 109 22.69 -4.30 12.74
N ARG A 110 22.83 -3.72 11.56
CA ARG A 110 22.70 -2.28 11.33
C ARG A 110 21.68 -1.99 10.24
N VAL A 111 20.69 -1.16 10.54
CA VAL A 111 19.66 -0.75 9.57
C VAL A 111 20.05 0.60 8.97
N LEU A 112 19.98 0.72 7.65
CA LEU A 112 20.25 1.94 6.88
C LEU A 112 18.93 2.41 6.24
N GLU A 113 18.42 3.57 6.64
CA GLU A 113 17.19 4.15 6.08
C GLU A 113 17.50 5.42 5.32
N ALA A 114 16.94 5.54 4.12
CA ALA A 114 17.17 6.68 3.24
C ALA A 114 16.55 7.97 3.80
N ARG A 115 15.40 7.87 4.46
CA ARG A 115 14.67 9.02 5.02
C ARG A 115 15.14 9.38 6.44
N GLY A 116 14.77 10.58 6.88
CA GLY A 116 14.85 11.01 8.28
C GLY A 116 13.77 10.40 9.19
N ARG A 117 13.12 9.30 8.80
CA ARG A 117 12.06 8.63 9.58
C ARG A 117 11.97 7.13 9.30
N LEU A 118 11.40 6.40 10.25
CA LEU A 118 11.10 4.97 10.11
C LEU A 118 9.78 4.73 9.33
N GLY A 119 9.50 3.45 9.05
CA GLY A 119 8.17 2.95 8.65
C GLY A 119 7.98 2.80 7.14
N GLY A 120 8.79 3.47 6.32
CA GLY A 120 8.64 3.45 4.86
C GLY A 120 7.25 3.94 4.44
N ARG A 121 6.47 3.07 3.78
CA ARG A 121 5.07 3.33 3.36
C ARG A 121 4.03 3.17 4.48
N VAL A 122 4.44 2.78 5.69
CA VAL A 122 3.65 2.98 6.92
C VAL A 122 4.03 4.34 7.50
N ARG A 123 3.06 5.26 7.62
CA ARG A 123 3.29 6.62 8.10
C ARG A 123 2.08 7.14 8.87
N SER A 124 2.16 7.06 10.19
CA SER A 124 1.25 7.76 11.09
C SER A 124 1.70 9.21 11.27
N VAL A 125 0.75 10.13 11.37
CA VAL A 125 0.98 11.56 11.59
C VAL A 125 0.07 12.10 12.68
N ASP A 126 0.50 13.16 13.36
CA ASP A 126 -0.40 13.99 14.16
C ASP A 126 -1.26 14.84 13.22
N LEU A 127 -2.58 14.74 13.37
CA LEU A 127 -3.60 15.47 12.61
C LEU A 127 -4.33 16.47 13.51
N GLY A 128 -3.56 17.24 14.29
CA GLY A 128 -4.08 18.26 15.20
C GLY A 128 -4.62 17.68 16.50
N GLY A 129 -3.88 16.76 17.12
CA GLY A 129 -4.22 16.14 18.41
C GLY A 129 -4.78 14.72 18.30
N VAL A 130 -4.83 14.15 17.09
CA VAL A 130 -5.17 12.73 16.86
C VAL A 130 -4.15 12.10 15.91
N THR A 131 -3.81 10.84 16.15
CA THR A 131 -2.95 10.08 15.25
C THR A 131 -3.78 9.53 14.09
N ALA A 132 -3.27 9.62 12.87
CA ALA A 132 -3.89 9.00 11.69
C ALA A 132 -2.84 8.55 10.67
N ASP A 133 -3.14 7.50 9.92
CA ASP A 133 -2.21 6.90 8.96
C ASP A 133 -2.38 7.47 7.54
N LEU A 134 -1.33 8.15 7.05
CA LEU A 134 -1.18 8.58 5.65
C LEU A 134 -0.79 7.43 4.71
N GLY A 135 -0.20 6.38 5.26
CA GLY A 135 0.22 5.19 4.54
C GLY A 135 -0.81 4.07 4.65
N ALA A 136 -0.33 2.83 4.77
CA ALA A 136 -1.18 1.73 5.19
C ALA A 136 -1.78 2.00 6.58
N ALA A 137 -3.01 1.53 6.81
CA ALA A 137 -3.75 1.74 8.07
C ALA A 137 -4.60 0.53 8.51
N TRP A 138 -4.91 -0.39 7.58
CA TRP A 138 -5.70 -1.59 7.85
C TRP A 138 -4.83 -2.85 7.93
N LEU A 139 -5.25 -3.77 8.77
CA LEU A 139 -4.82 -5.16 8.81
C LEU A 139 -5.79 -5.99 7.99
N GLN A 140 -5.40 -6.25 6.75
CA GLN A 140 -6.16 -7.08 5.80
C GLN A 140 -6.11 -8.55 6.20
N GLN A 141 -7.14 -9.33 5.86
CA GLN A 141 -7.23 -10.77 6.16
C GLN A 141 -7.01 -11.04 7.66
N TYR A 142 -7.65 -10.25 8.51
CA TYR A 142 -7.34 -10.16 9.94
C TYR A 142 -7.21 -11.51 10.70
N PRO A 143 -8.00 -12.56 10.43
CA PRO A 143 -7.85 -13.85 11.10
C PRO A 143 -6.46 -14.50 10.89
N ASP A 144 -5.92 -14.42 9.68
CA ASP A 144 -4.66 -15.07 9.28
C ASP A 144 -3.46 -14.11 9.24
N ASN A 145 -3.68 -12.86 9.61
CA ASN A 145 -2.69 -11.79 9.52
C ASN A 145 -1.68 -11.89 10.67
N SER A 146 -0.42 -12.21 10.34
CA SER A 146 0.68 -12.31 11.32
C SER A 146 0.96 -11.00 12.06
N LEU A 147 0.75 -9.86 11.41
CA LEU A 147 0.91 -8.53 12.01
C LEU A 147 -0.26 -8.21 12.96
N ALA A 148 -1.45 -8.77 12.73
CA ALA A 148 -2.56 -8.71 13.69
C ALA A 148 -2.23 -9.45 14.99
N ALA A 149 -1.54 -10.59 14.92
CA ALA A 149 -1.05 -11.27 16.11
C ALA A 149 -0.08 -10.38 16.92
N LEU A 150 0.81 -9.65 16.23
CA LEU A 150 1.70 -8.68 16.88
C LEU A 150 0.93 -7.50 17.49
N ALA A 151 -0.07 -6.95 16.79
CA ALA A 151 -0.92 -5.89 17.31
C ALA A 151 -1.64 -6.29 18.59
N ARG A 152 -2.22 -7.50 18.61
CA ARG A 152 -2.83 -8.08 19.82
C ARG A 152 -1.84 -8.26 20.95
N ALA A 153 -0.63 -8.74 20.66
CA ALA A 153 0.43 -8.89 21.66
C ALA A 153 0.90 -7.54 22.25
N CYS A 154 0.79 -6.45 21.47
CA CYS A 154 1.05 -5.09 21.91
C CYS A 154 -0.16 -4.43 22.61
N GLY A 155 -1.31 -5.11 22.70
CA GLY A 155 -2.54 -4.58 23.29
C GLY A 155 -3.21 -3.48 22.45
N LEU A 156 -2.95 -3.43 21.13
CA LEU A 156 -3.51 -2.40 20.26
C LEU A 156 -4.97 -2.70 19.90
N PRO A 157 -5.88 -1.72 20.00
CA PRO A 157 -7.27 -1.89 19.57
C PRO A 157 -7.35 -1.96 18.05
N ALA A 158 -8.34 -2.70 17.55
CA ALA A 158 -8.61 -2.81 16.13
C ALA A 158 -10.12 -2.79 15.86
N VAL A 159 -10.55 -1.98 14.89
CA VAL A 159 -11.96 -1.72 14.57
C VAL A 159 -12.32 -2.38 13.25
N ALA A 160 -13.47 -3.07 13.19
CA ALA A 160 -13.97 -3.66 11.93
C ALA A 160 -14.24 -2.59 10.88
N THR A 161 -13.89 -2.91 9.65
CA THR A 161 -14.38 -2.24 8.45
C THR A 161 -14.95 -3.31 7.54
N ASP A 162 -16.05 -2.99 6.88
CA ASP A 162 -16.62 -3.81 5.83
C ASP A 162 -16.49 -3.07 4.50
N PHE A 163 -15.47 -3.48 3.73
CA PHE A 163 -15.23 -2.95 2.38
C PHE A 163 -16.11 -3.63 1.32
N THR A 164 -16.85 -4.68 1.68
CA THR A 164 -17.70 -5.43 0.74
C THR A 164 -19.11 -4.85 0.62
N ASP A 165 -19.56 -4.09 1.63
CA ASP A 165 -20.82 -3.35 1.63
C ASP A 165 -20.61 -1.83 1.82
N PRO A 166 -19.94 -1.14 0.87
CA PRO A 166 -19.70 0.29 0.99
C PRO A 166 -21.00 1.09 0.76
N LEU A 167 -21.13 2.24 1.44
CA LEU A 167 -22.15 3.21 1.08
C LEU A 167 -21.79 3.86 -0.26
N THR A 168 -22.54 3.56 -1.32
CA THR A 168 -22.26 4.04 -2.69
C THR A 168 -23.10 5.26 -3.07
N LEU A 169 -22.44 6.39 -3.34
CA LEU A 169 -23.10 7.67 -3.61
C LEU A 169 -22.54 8.36 -4.86
N SER A 170 -23.40 9.14 -5.51
CA SER A 170 -23.05 10.09 -6.59
C SER A 170 -23.82 11.40 -6.39
N ALA A 171 -23.51 12.47 -7.11
CA ALA A 171 -24.29 13.71 -6.97
C ALA A 171 -25.80 13.56 -7.29
N HIS A 172 -26.19 12.48 -7.97
CA HIS A 172 -27.57 12.20 -8.36
C HIS A 172 -28.34 11.31 -7.39
N GLY A 173 -27.71 10.78 -6.35
CA GLY A 173 -28.34 9.83 -5.44
C GLY A 173 -27.48 8.62 -5.13
N PRO A 174 -27.98 7.71 -4.28
CA PRO A 174 -27.34 6.42 -4.04
C PRO A 174 -27.22 5.63 -5.36
N VAL A 175 -26.11 4.93 -5.54
CA VAL A 175 -25.83 4.14 -6.75
C VAL A 175 -25.98 2.67 -6.43
N ALA A 176 -27.09 2.06 -6.85
CA ALA A 176 -27.35 0.65 -6.62
C ALA A 176 -26.55 -0.27 -7.56
N GLY A 177 -26.34 -1.52 -7.13
CA GLY A 177 -25.79 -2.60 -7.96
C GLY A 177 -24.29 -2.54 -8.22
N VAL A 178 -23.55 -1.65 -7.54
CA VAL A 178 -22.09 -1.53 -7.70
C VAL A 178 -21.36 -2.82 -7.26
N PRO A 179 -21.62 -3.41 -6.07
CA PRO A 179 -20.98 -4.69 -5.71
C PRO A 179 -21.29 -5.80 -6.72
N ALA A 180 -22.56 -5.94 -7.14
CA ALA A 180 -22.95 -6.94 -8.13
C ALA A 180 -22.29 -6.74 -9.51
N ALA A 181 -22.00 -5.49 -9.89
CA ALA A 181 -21.26 -5.18 -11.11
C ALA A 181 -19.79 -5.59 -11.01
N LEU A 182 -19.16 -5.40 -9.84
CA LEU A 182 -17.80 -5.91 -9.56
C LEU A 182 -17.75 -7.44 -9.64
N ASP A 183 -18.68 -8.13 -8.98
CA ASP A 183 -18.75 -9.59 -9.00
C ASP A 183 -18.91 -10.14 -10.42
N THR A 184 -19.74 -9.48 -11.23
CA THR A 184 -19.96 -9.89 -12.62
C THR A 184 -18.74 -9.61 -13.48
N LEU A 185 -18.08 -8.46 -13.29
CA LEU A 185 -16.81 -8.15 -13.95
C LEU A 185 -15.72 -9.16 -13.58
N ALA A 186 -15.61 -9.54 -12.30
CA ALA A 186 -14.64 -10.54 -11.84
C ALA A 186 -14.89 -11.93 -12.45
N ARG A 187 -16.16 -12.34 -12.58
CA ARG A 187 -16.52 -13.58 -13.30
C ARG A 187 -16.13 -13.52 -14.78
N THR A 188 -16.44 -12.41 -15.46
CA THR A 188 -16.00 -12.20 -16.84
C THR A 188 -14.47 -12.22 -16.95
N ALA A 189 -13.75 -11.61 -16.01
CA ALA A 189 -12.30 -11.64 -15.97
C ALA A 189 -11.78 -13.09 -15.85
N HIS A 190 -12.37 -13.88 -14.96
CA HIS A 190 -12.01 -15.29 -14.78
C HIS A 190 -12.21 -16.10 -16.07
N GLU A 191 -13.37 -15.96 -16.72
CA GLU A 191 -13.69 -16.65 -17.97
C GLU A 191 -12.74 -16.26 -19.10
N LEU A 192 -12.51 -14.96 -19.30
CA LEU A 192 -11.65 -14.45 -20.35
C LEU A 192 -10.18 -14.80 -20.09
N THR A 193 -9.73 -14.83 -18.84
CA THR A 193 -8.32 -15.13 -18.51
C THR A 193 -8.02 -16.62 -18.36
N ALA A 194 -9.00 -17.51 -18.58
CA ALA A 194 -8.84 -18.96 -18.40
C ALA A 194 -7.72 -19.55 -19.26
N ALA A 195 -7.64 -19.18 -20.54
CA ALA A 195 -6.62 -19.68 -21.48
C ALA A 195 -5.32 -18.87 -21.44
N ALA A 196 -5.43 -17.54 -21.38
CA ALA A 196 -4.30 -16.62 -21.39
C ALA A 196 -4.65 -15.35 -20.62
N ASP A 197 -3.66 -14.80 -19.90
CA ASP A 197 -3.82 -13.51 -19.23
C ASP A 197 -3.93 -12.37 -20.23
N ARG A 198 -4.58 -11.27 -19.81
CA ARG A 198 -4.85 -10.10 -20.64
C ARG A 198 -4.95 -8.82 -19.80
N PRO A 199 -4.87 -7.64 -20.42
CA PRO A 199 -5.04 -6.38 -19.70
C PRO A 199 -6.42 -6.24 -19.05
N VAL A 200 -6.47 -5.61 -17.88
CA VAL A 200 -7.74 -5.24 -17.21
C VAL A 200 -8.64 -4.40 -18.14
N ALA A 201 -8.05 -3.48 -18.92
CA ALA A 201 -8.79 -2.64 -19.86
C ALA A 201 -9.53 -3.45 -20.94
N GLU A 202 -8.97 -4.57 -21.38
CA GLU A 202 -9.60 -5.46 -22.37
C GLU A 202 -10.82 -6.17 -21.78
N VAL A 203 -10.71 -6.64 -20.53
CA VAL A 203 -11.83 -7.27 -19.80
C VAL A 203 -12.97 -6.28 -19.60
N ILE A 204 -12.66 -5.05 -19.17
CA ILE A 204 -13.66 -3.99 -18.98
C ILE A 204 -14.38 -3.69 -20.30
N ALA A 205 -13.62 -3.52 -21.40
CA ALA A 205 -14.19 -3.22 -22.71
C ALA A 205 -15.08 -4.35 -23.23
N ALA A 206 -14.64 -5.61 -23.10
CA ALA A 206 -15.41 -6.78 -23.49
C ALA A 206 -16.70 -6.91 -22.68
N HIS A 207 -16.63 -6.72 -21.36
CA HIS A 207 -17.80 -6.76 -20.48
C HIS A 207 -18.78 -5.63 -20.82
N ALA A 208 -18.29 -4.41 -21.04
CA ALA A 208 -19.11 -3.23 -21.34
C ALA A 208 -19.86 -3.30 -22.68
N ALA A 209 -19.36 -4.06 -23.66
CA ALA A 209 -19.95 -4.16 -25.00
C ALA A 209 -21.40 -4.65 -24.99
N GLY A 210 -21.72 -5.60 -24.09
CA GLY A 210 -23.06 -6.18 -23.95
C GLY A 210 -24.03 -5.39 -23.05
N LEU A 211 -23.57 -4.31 -22.41
CA LEU A 211 -24.34 -3.56 -21.43
C LEU A 211 -25.12 -2.40 -22.05
N ASP A 212 -26.28 -2.09 -21.47
CA ASP A 212 -27.00 -0.86 -21.78
C ASP A 212 -26.32 0.38 -21.14
N THR A 213 -26.84 1.58 -21.44
CA THR A 213 -26.23 2.83 -20.95
C THR A 213 -26.25 2.96 -19.42
N ALA A 214 -27.28 2.44 -18.75
CA ALA A 214 -27.37 2.49 -17.30
C ALA A 214 -26.33 1.57 -16.65
N SER A 215 -26.26 0.33 -17.12
CA SER A 215 -25.33 -0.70 -16.63
C SER A 215 -23.88 -0.34 -16.92
N ARG A 216 -23.58 0.32 -18.06
CA ARG A 216 -22.24 0.87 -18.34
C ARG A 216 -21.83 1.95 -17.35
N ARG A 217 -22.75 2.79 -16.87
CA ARG A 217 -22.47 3.80 -15.83
C ARG A 217 -22.18 3.14 -14.49
N THR A 218 -22.96 2.13 -14.10
CA THR A 218 -22.69 1.35 -12.89
C THR A 218 -21.35 0.61 -12.97
N LEU A 219 -21.01 0.04 -14.13
CA LEU A 219 -19.71 -0.58 -14.37
C LEU A 219 -18.56 0.43 -14.24
N ALA A 220 -18.68 1.60 -14.87
CA ALA A 220 -17.66 2.65 -14.77
C ALA A 220 -17.44 3.09 -13.32
N TYR A 221 -18.53 3.23 -12.56
CA TYR A 221 -18.47 3.49 -11.12
C TYR A 221 -17.73 2.36 -10.39
N ALA A 222 -18.14 1.11 -10.61
CA ALA A 222 -17.54 -0.07 -9.99
C ALA A 222 -16.03 -0.14 -10.24
N VAL A 223 -15.59 0.08 -11.48
CA VAL A 223 -14.17 0.11 -11.83
C VAL A 223 -13.43 1.24 -11.10
N ALA A 224 -14.00 2.44 -11.06
CA ALA A 224 -13.39 3.59 -10.41
C ALA A 224 -13.27 3.44 -8.89
N ALA A 225 -14.28 2.84 -8.25
CA ALA A 225 -14.36 2.74 -6.80
C ALA A 225 -13.85 1.41 -6.21
N GLY A 226 -13.83 0.32 -6.97
CA GLY A 226 -13.47 -1.01 -6.47
C GLY A 226 -12.34 -1.73 -7.18
N VAL A 227 -11.92 -1.30 -8.38
CA VAL A 227 -10.77 -1.92 -9.10
C VAL A 227 -9.55 -1.00 -9.10
N THR A 228 -9.77 0.30 -9.32
CA THR A 228 -8.71 1.30 -9.39
C THR A 228 -7.98 1.45 -8.05
N PRO A 229 -8.67 1.53 -6.88
CA PRO A 229 -8.02 1.62 -5.58
C PRO A 229 -7.23 0.38 -5.21
N GLU A 230 -7.64 -0.81 -5.63
CA GLU A 230 -6.93 -2.05 -5.25
C GLU A 230 -5.55 -2.17 -5.91
N SER A 231 -5.38 -1.64 -7.13
CA SER A 231 -4.12 -1.79 -7.87
C SER A 231 -3.37 -0.48 -8.11
N GLY A 232 -4.08 0.62 -8.38
CA GLY A 232 -3.50 1.88 -8.83
C GLY A 232 -2.68 1.77 -10.13
N LEU A 233 -2.79 0.65 -10.87
CA LEU A 233 -2.03 0.38 -12.07
C LEU A 233 -2.73 0.92 -13.32
N ASP A 234 -1.93 1.13 -14.38
CA ASP A 234 -2.45 1.35 -15.73
C ASP A 234 -3.16 0.07 -16.20
N PHE A 235 -4.46 0.14 -16.45
CA PHE A 235 -5.28 -1.01 -16.86
C PHE A 235 -4.91 -1.56 -18.25
N GLY A 236 -4.18 -0.81 -19.08
CA GLY A 236 -3.61 -1.32 -20.34
C GLY A 236 -2.44 -2.28 -20.12
N LEU A 237 -1.82 -2.25 -18.93
CA LEU A 237 -0.66 -3.08 -18.57
C LEU A 237 -0.93 -4.04 -17.41
N ALA A 238 -1.92 -3.74 -16.56
CA ALA A 238 -2.28 -4.55 -15.40
C ALA A 238 -2.83 -5.91 -15.82
N SER A 239 -2.36 -6.97 -15.17
CA SER A 239 -2.89 -8.32 -15.34
C SER A 239 -4.32 -8.40 -14.84
N ALA A 240 -5.26 -8.82 -15.68
CA ALA A 240 -6.62 -9.10 -15.25
C ALA A 240 -6.65 -10.31 -14.30
N ARG A 241 -5.83 -11.34 -14.54
CA ARG A 241 -5.74 -12.47 -13.61
C ARG A 241 -5.22 -12.04 -12.24
N GLY A 242 -4.26 -11.12 -12.20
CA GLY A 242 -3.77 -10.53 -10.95
C GLY A 242 -4.85 -9.70 -10.26
N ALA A 243 -5.39 -8.70 -10.96
CA ALA A 243 -6.33 -7.73 -10.39
C ALA A 243 -7.64 -8.34 -9.86
N PHE A 244 -8.11 -9.45 -10.44
CA PHE A 244 -9.36 -10.13 -10.04
C PHE A 244 -9.14 -11.50 -9.37
N GLY A 245 -7.89 -11.93 -9.19
CA GLY A 245 -7.54 -13.25 -8.66
C GLY A 245 -6.63 -13.24 -7.44
N GLU A 246 -5.88 -12.15 -7.20
CA GLU A 246 -5.17 -11.97 -5.93
C GLU A 246 -6.16 -11.49 -4.85
N PRO A 247 -6.02 -11.95 -3.59
CA PRO A 247 -6.89 -11.49 -2.52
C PRO A 247 -6.60 -10.01 -2.19
N GLY A 248 -7.65 -9.21 -2.04
CA GLY A 248 -7.59 -7.76 -1.74
C GLY A 248 -8.12 -7.41 -0.35
N ILE A 249 -8.71 -6.21 -0.22
CA ILE A 249 -9.51 -5.83 0.95
C ILE A 249 -10.80 -6.68 1.03
N GLY A 250 -11.33 -6.87 2.24
CA GLY A 250 -12.54 -7.69 2.42
C GLY A 250 -13.26 -7.50 3.75
N GLU A 251 -14.32 -8.30 3.94
CA GLU A 251 -15.10 -8.32 5.17
C GLU A 251 -14.21 -8.73 6.36
N GLY A 252 -14.27 -7.94 7.43
CA GLY A 252 -13.56 -8.25 8.67
C GLY A 252 -12.12 -7.76 8.74
N ASP A 253 -11.66 -7.02 7.73
CA ASP A 253 -10.44 -6.22 7.80
C ASP A 253 -10.53 -5.24 8.98
N ARG A 254 -9.39 -5.01 9.65
CA ARG A 254 -9.37 -4.21 10.87
C ARG A 254 -8.48 -2.99 10.75
N TRP A 255 -9.05 -1.81 10.97
CA TRP A 255 -8.31 -0.57 11.13
C TRP A 255 -7.68 -0.48 12.53
N LEU A 256 -6.46 0.07 12.63
CA LEU A 256 -5.82 0.40 13.92
C LEU A 256 -5.93 1.91 14.22
N PRO A 257 -6.78 2.33 15.18
CA PRO A 257 -6.91 3.74 15.56
C PRO A 257 -5.61 4.36 16.08
N ASP A 258 -4.81 3.57 16.81
CA ASP A 258 -3.51 4.01 17.35
C ASP A 258 -2.42 4.16 16.27
N GLY A 259 -2.74 3.81 15.03
CA GLY A 259 -1.86 3.87 13.87
C GLY A 259 -0.87 2.72 13.78
N LEU A 260 -0.61 2.25 12.56
CA LEU A 260 0.38 1.20 12.28
C LEU A 260 1.82 1.65 12.62
N GLY A 261 2.07 2.95 12.76
CA GLY A 261 3.33 3.50 13.25
C GLY A 261 3.72 2.99 14.63
N THR A 262 2.75 2.61 15.47
CA THR A 262 3.01 2.00 16.78
C THR A 262 3.70 0.64 16.64
N LEU A 263 3.32 -0.16 15.64
CA LEU A 263 4.00 -1.42 15.33
C LEU A 263 5.39 -1.20 14.74
N VAL A 264 5.57 -0.17 13.92
CA VAL A 264 6.90 0.24 13.43
C VAL A 264 7.83 0.57 14.59
N ALA A 265 7.36 1.37 15.55
CA ALA A 265 8.13 1.71 16.75
C ALA A 265 8.47 0.46 17.58
N HIS A 266 7.50 -0.44 17.77
CA HIS A 266 7.72 -1.71 18.45
C HIS A 266 8.80 -2.56 17.76
N LEU A 267 8.73 -2.72 16.44
CA LEU A 267 9.73 -3.49 15.69
C LEU A 267 11.13 -2.87 15.77
N ALA A 268 11.23 -1.53 15.80
CA ALA A 268 12.50 -0.80 15.85
C ALA A 268 13.16 -0.75 17.25
N ALA A 269 12.41 -0.93 18.34
CA ALA A 269 12.90 -0.71 19.70
C ALA A 269 14.18 -1.52 20.03
N GLY A 270 15.30 -0.82 20.28
CA GLY A 270 16.59 -1.46 20.61
C GLY A 270 17.43 -1.90 19.40
N LEU A 271 17.00 -1.62 18.17
CA LEU A 271 17.82 -1.80 16.97
C LEU A 271 18.68 -0.56 16.67
N GLU A 272 19.88 -0.77 16.12
CA GLU A 272 20.70 0.30 15.57
C GLU A 272 20.18 0.71 14.19
N VAL A 273 19.45 1.82 14.11
CA VAL A 273 18.93 2.37 12.85
C VAL A 273 19.60 3.70 12.55
N ALA A 274 20.28 3.78 11.40
CA ALA A 274 20.86 5.01 10.88
C ALA A 274 19.94 5.61 9.81
N LEU A 275 19.32 6.75 10.17
CA LEU A 275 18.50 7.58 9.29
C LEU A 275 19.36 8.45 8.38
N ASP A 276 18.75 8.99 7.32
CA ASP A 276 19.42 9.84 6.32
C ASP A 276 20.65 9.17 5.68
N ARG A 277 20.55 7.85 5.46
CA ARG A 277 21.58 7.00 4.84
C ARG A 277 21.07 6.36 3.55
N PRO A 278 20.79 7.14 2.49
CA PRO A 278 20.39 6.58 1.21
C PRO A 278 21.51 5.69 0.65
N VAL A 279 21.20 4.41 0.43
CA VAL A 279 22.12 3.46 -0.22
C VAL A 279 21.92 3.57 -1.72
N ALA A 280 23.00 3.87 -2.44
CA ALA A 280 23.01 3.97 -3.90
C ALA A 280 23.59 2.73 -4.58
N GLN A 281 24.43 1.97 -3.86
CA GLN A 281 25.13 0.81 -4.41
C GLN A 281 25.16 -0.35 -3.41
N VAL A 282 24.92 -1.55 -3.92
CA VAL A 282 25.02 -2.82 -3.18
C VAL A 282 25.80 -3.80 -4.05
N ARG A 283 27.10 -3.99 -3.77
CA ARG A 283 27.97 -4.87 -4.56
C ARG A 283 28.49 -6.03 -3.71
N PRO A 284 28.14 -7.28 -4.05
CA PRO A 284 28.83 -8.44 -3.52
C PRO A 284 30.34 -8.38 -3.86
N GLY A 285 31.17 -8.84 -2.94
CA GLY A 285 32.61 -9.02 -3.11
C GLY A 285 33.07 -10.33 -2.49
N ALA A 286 34.35 -10.68 -2.64
CA ALA A 286 34.91 -11.97 -2.19
C ALA A 286 34.61 -12.27 -0.70
N ASP A 287 34.71 -11.25 0.16
CA ASP A 287 34.57 -11.42 1.61
C ASP A 287 33.39 -10.63 2.21
N GLY A 288 32.44 -10.13 1.42
CA GLY A 288 31.26 -9.48 1.99
C GLY A 288 30.39 -8.81 0.94
N VAL A 289 29.55 -7.90 1.39
CA VAL A 289 28.79 -6.98 0.55
C VAL A 289 29.20 -5.56 0.90
N ASN A 290 29.59 -4.80 -0.12
CA ASN A 290 29.93 -3.39 0.01
C ASN A 290 28.70 -2.54 -0.33
N LEU A 291 28.29 -1.74 0.64
CA LEU A 291 27.22 -0.76 0.53
C LEU A 291 27.83 0.62 0.40
N ALA A 292 27.32 1.47 -0.47
CA ALA A 292 27.78 2.85 -0.59
C ALA A 292 26.63 3.83 -0.84
N GLY A 293 26.84 5.07 -0.39
CA GLY A 293 25.98 6.21 -0.63
C GLY A 293 26.74 7.52 -0.43
N SER A 294 26.06 8.66 -0.46
CA SER A 294 26.66 9.99 -0.21
C SER A 294 27.32 10.10 1.17
N TRP A 295 26.92 9.24 2.09
CA TRP A 295 27.39 9.16 3.47
C TRP A 295 28.67 8.30 3.64
N GLY A 296 29.23 7.78 2.55
CA GLY A 296 30.41 6.91 2.55
C GLY A 296 30.07 5.45 2.23
N ALA A 297 30.87 4.53 2.77
CA ALA A 297 30.74 3.10 2.51
C ALA A 297 30.62 2.29 3.82
N LEU A 298 29.92 1.17 3.75
CA LEU A 298 29.80 0.18 4.82
C LEU A 298 30.03 -1.22 4.24
N ARG A 299 30.84 -2.03 4.91
CA ARG A 299 30.97 -3.46 4.60
C ARG A 299 30.16 -4.29 5.59
N ALA A 300 29.30 -5.13 5.05
CA ALA A 300 28.59 -6.18 5.78
C ALA A 300 29.01 -7.56 5.28
N ASP A 301 28.79 -8.59 6.08
CA ASP A 301 29.00 -9.97 5.65
C ASP A 301 27.81 -10.42 4.78
N ARG A 302 26.59 -9.97 5.14
CA ARG A 302 25.34 -10.19 4.39
C ARG A 302 24.42 -8.97 4.42
N VAL A 303 23.47 -8.92 3.48
CA VAL A 303 22.52 -7.81 3.30
C VAL A 303 21.10 -8.33 3.09
N VAL A 304 20.16 -7.74 3.82
CA VAL A 304 18.74 -7.74 3.44
C VAL A 304 18.46 -6.42 2.73
N LEU A 305 17.98 -6.49 1.48
CA LEU A 305 17.60 -5.34 0.69
C LEU A 305 16.07 -5.20 0.72
N ALA A 306 15.58 -4.33 1.61
CA ALA A 306 14.16 -4.13 1.91
C ALA A 306 13.63 -2.78 1.37
N VAL A 307 14.05 -2.43 0.14
CA VAL A 307 13.56 -1.25 -0.58
C VAL A 307 12.30 -1.58 -1.39
N PRO A 308 11.40 -0.61 -1.64
CA PRO A 308 10.29 -0.82 -2.57
C PRO A 308 10.81 -1.28 -3.95
N LEU A 309 10.10 -2.20 -4.61
CA LEU A 309 10.55 -2.76 -5.89
C LEU A 309 10.70 -1.69 -6.98
N ALA A 310 9.91 -0.60 -6.96
CA ALA A 310 10.06 0.54 -7.86
C ALA A 310 11.35 1.35 -7.66
N VAL A 311 11.99 1.22 -6.49
CA VAL A 311 13.28 1.89 -6.16
C VAL A 311 14.45 0.99 -6.52
N LEU A 312 14.27 -0.33 -6.54
CA LEU A 312 15.34 -1.29 -6.79
C LEU A 312 16.14 -1.04 -8.09
N PRO A 313 15.52 -0.66 -9.24
CA PRO A 313 16.25 -0.32 -10.46
C PRO A 313 17.14 0.93 -10.36
N GLU A 314 16.92 1.79 -9.35
CA GLU A 314 17.71 3.01 -9.12
C GLU A 314 18.98 2.73 -8.32
N LEU A 315 19.10 1.54 -7.73
CA LEU A 315 20.30 1.11 -7.02
C LEU A 315 21.23 0.39 -7.98
N ALA A 316 22.54 0.64 -7.84
CA ALA A 316 23.56 -0.17 -8.48
C ALA A 316 23.68 -1.52 -7.73
N VAL A 317 22.85 -2.49 -8.13
CA VAL A 317 22.80 -3.86 -7.61
C VAL A 317 22.77 -4.87 -8.76
N ASP A 318 23.63 -5.90 -8.66
CA ASP A 318 23.68 -6.96 -9.66
C ASP A 318 22.66 -8.05 -9.32
N LEU A 319 21.56 -8.07 -10.07
CA LEU A 319 20.54 -9.12 -9.98
C LEU A 319 20.80 -10.21 -11.03
N PRO A 320 20.58 -11.50 -10.72
CA PRO A 320 20.52 -12.56 -11.73
C PRO A 320 19.44 -12.29 -12.78
N ASP A 321 19.58 -12.87 -13.98
CA ASP A 321 18.59 -12.71 -15.07
C ASP A 321 17.18 -13.12 -14.66
N GLY A 322 17.06 -14.20 -13.87
CA GLY A 322 15.77 -14.63 -13.34
C GLY A 322 15.10 -13.60 -12.44
N HIS A 323 15.87 -12.92 -11.58
CA HIS A 323 15.34 -11.84 -10.73
C HIS A 323 14.97 -10.61 -11.55
N ARG A 324 15.77 -10.24 -12.56
CA ARG A 324 15.42 -9.13 -13.47
C ARG A 324 14.15 -9.40 -14.26
N ALA A 325 14.02 -10.60 -14.82
CA ALA A 325 12.84 -11.02 -15.57
C ALA A 325 11.59 -11.01 -14.70
N ALA A 326 11.69 -11.53 -13.47
CA ALA A 326 10.60 -11.50 -12.51
C ALA A 326 10.22 -10.07 -12.09
N LEU A 327 11.21 -9.20 -11.82
CA LEU A 327 10.97 -7.79 -11.48
C LEU A 327 10.21 -7.06 -12.58
N ALA A 328 10.51 -7.34 -13.85
CA ALA A 328 9.82 -6.74 -15.00
C ALA A 328 8.34 -7.15 -15.13
N ARG A 329 7.88 -8.16 -14.37
CA ARG A 329 6.48 -8.59 -14.30
C ARG A 329 5.68 -7.92 -13.19
N ILE A 330 6.33 -7.12 -12.34
CA ILE A 330 5.70 -6.47 -11.19
C ILE A 330 5.57 -4.97 -11.46
N GLY A 331 4.34 -4.48 -11.45
CA GLY A 331 4.01 -3.06 -11.53
C GLY A 331 3.96 -2.41 -10.15
N THR A 332 4.04 -1.09 -10.12
CA THR A 332 3.81 -0.31 -8.90
C THR A 332 2.65 0.65 -9.13
N GLY A 333 1.62 0.46 -8.32
CA GLY A 333 0.41 1.25 -8.29
C GLY A 333 0.64 2.67 -7.81
N ARG A 334 -0.17 3.58 -8.34
CA ARG A 334 -0.21 4.98 -7.95
C ARG A 334 -1.41 5.20 -7.05
N ALA A 335 -1.15 5.68 -5.84
CA ALA A 335 -2.21 6.08 -4.92
C ALA A 335 -1.73 7.14 -3.95
N GLU A 336 -2.64 8.03 -3.55
CA GLU A 336 -2.44 9.04 -2.53
C GLU A 336 -3.64 9.11 -1.59
N LYS A 337 -3.35 9.38 -0.32
CA LYS A 337 -4.33 9.57 0.73
C LYS A 337 -4.33 11.02 1.20
N VAL A 338 -5.53 11.55 1.41
CA VAL A 338 -5.75 12.82 2.10
C VAL A 338 -6.55 12.58 3.37
N LEU A 339 -6.03 13.08 4.48
CA LEU A 339 -6.71 13.09 5.76
C LEU A 339 -7.28 14.48 6.00
N LEU A 340 -8.55 14.56 6.39
CA LEU A 340 -9.24 15.82 6.72
C LEU A 340 -9.90 15.69 8.07
N ARG A 341 -9.52 16.54 9.03
CA ARG A 341 -10.20 16.66 10.33
C ARG A 341 -11.11 17.87 10.34
N TYR A 342 -12.32 17.72 10.87
CA TYR A 342 -13.36 18.73 10.94
C TYR A 342 -13.80 19.00 12.38
N PRO A 343 -14.43 20.17 12.66
CA PRO A 343 -15.01 20.45 13.97
C PRO A 343 -16.27 19.62 14.25
N GLU A 344 -17.00 19.20 13.21
CA GLU A 344 -18.21 18.38 13.31
C GLU A 344 -18.36 17.47 12.09
N ARG A 345 -19.05 16.33 12.27
CA ARG A 345 -19.42 15.42 11.18
C ARG A 345 -20.59 16.02 10.40
N PHE A 346 -20.46 16.15 9.09
CA PHE A 346 -21.50 16.69 8.20
C PHE A 346 -21.76 15.85 6.94
N TRP A 347 -21.10 14.71 6.82
CA TRP A 347 -21.28 13.73 5.76
C TRP A 347 -22.20 12.57 6.21
N PRO A 348 -22.71 11.76 5.28
CA PRO A 348 -23.49 10.56 5.60
C PRO A 348 -22.72 9.53 6.43
N PHE A 349 -23.41 8.83 7.30
CA PHE A 349 -22.85 7.72 8.07
C PHE A 349 -22.88 6.42 7.26
N SER A 350 -21.77 5.68 7.25
CA SER A 350 -21.69 4.32 6.71
C SER A 350 -21.49 3.33 7.87
N PRO A 351 -22.41 2.38 8.11
CA PRO A 351 -22.26 1.37 9.15
C PRO A 351 -20.99 0.51 8.99
N GLY A 352 -20.59 0.22 7.75
CA GLY A 352 -19.37 -0.54 7.44
C GLY A 352 -18.08 0.27 7.53
N GLY A 353 -18.15 1.58 7.80
CA GLY A 353 -17.00 2.49 7.89
C GLY A 353 -16.40 2.91 6.55
N CYS A 354 -16.91 2.39 5.43
CA CYS A 354 -16.46 2.69 4.07
C CYS A 354 -17.57 3.39 3.25
N LEU A 355 -17.18 4.41 2.50
CA LEU A 355 -18.03 5.11 1.54
C LEU A 355 -17.30 5.18 0.20
N TRP A 356 -18.04 4.91 -0.87
CA TRP A 356 -17.57 5.12 -2.23
C TRP A 356 -18.26 6.31 -2.84
N TRP A 357 -17.49 7.14 -3.54
CA TRP A 357 -17.98 8.31 -4.26
C TRP A 357 -17.53 8.23 -5.72
N GLY A 358 -18.49 8.11 -6.64
CA GLY A 358 -18.21 8.02 -8.06
C GLY A 358 -19.04 9.00 -8.86
N GLU A 359 -18.36 9.88 -9.60
CA GLU A 359 -18.98 10.84 -10.50
C GLU A 359 -18.07 11.15 -11.71
N ASP A 360 -16.76 11.30 -11.50
CA ASP A 360 -15.76 11.63 -12.53
C ASP A 360 -14.51 10.73 -12.44
N ALA A 361 -13.76 10.59 -13.53
CA ALA A 361 -12.49 9.84 -13.57
C ALA A 361 -11.36 10.46 -12.70
N ASP A 362 -11.56 11.67 -12.18
CA ASP A 362 -10.59 12.45 -11.38
C ASP A 362 -10.84 12.39 -9.85
N THR A 363 -11.66 11.45 -9.35
CA THR A 363 -12.19 11.52 -7.98
C THR A 363 -11.38 10.78 -6.91
N TRP A 364 -11.52 11.27 -5.69
CA TRP A 364 -11.36 10.51 -4.45
C TRP A 364 -12.47 9.47 -4.40
N CYS A 365 -12.15 8.23 -4.71
CA CYS A 365 -13.14 7.20 -5.02
C CYS A 365 -13.51 6.36 -3.80
N GLU A 366 -12.56 6.13 -2.89
CA GLU A 366 -12.75 5.42 -1.62
C GLU A 366 -12.49 6.33 -0.42
N TRP A 367 -13.39 6.27 0.55
CA TRP A 367 -13.41 7.11 1.73
C TRP A 367 -13.62 6.23 2.96
N ALA A 368 -12.85 6.51 4.01
CA ALA A 368 -13.07 5.89 5.31
C ALA A 368 -13.43 6.97 6.34
N ASP A 369 -14.53 6.75 7.06
CA ASP A 369 -14.90 7.57 8.21
C ASP A 369 -14.20 7.03 9.46
N LEU A 370 -13.20 7.78 9.94
CA LEU A 370 -12.39 7.41 11.10
C LEU A 370 -12.93 7.99 12.40
N THR A 371 -14.07 8.66 12.35
CA THR A 371 -14.56 9.50 13.45
C THR A 371 -14.80 8.72 14.73
N ASP A 372 -15.43 7.54 14.63
CA ASP A 372 -15.83 6.79 15.83
C ASP A 372 -14.63 6.17 16.54
N GLY A 373 -13.59 5.74 15.80
CA GLY A 373 -12.37 5.21 16.41
C GLY A 373 -11.40 6.29 16.90
N LEU A 374 -11.41 7.49 16.31
CA LEU A 374 -10.56 8.62 16.77
C LEU A 374 -11.27 9.55 17.76
N GLY A 375 -12.59 9.40 17.95
CA GLY A 375 -13.41 10.31 18.77
C GLY A 375 -13.46 11.75 18.23
N GLN A 376 -13.06 11.98 16.99
CA GLN A 376 -12.95 13.29 16.34
C GLN A 376 -13.35 13.17 14.86
N PRO A 377 -14.10 14.12 14.26
CA PRO A 377 -14.55 14.03 12.87
C PRO A 377 -13.38 13.99 11.88
N VAL A 378 -13.04 12.80 11.37
CA VAL A 378 -11.90 12.58 10.46
C VAL A 378 -12.33 11.72 9.28
N LEU A 379 -12.02 12.19 8.07
CA LEU A 379 -12.13 11.42 6.84
C LEU A 379 -10.75 11.11 6.28
N ALA A 380 -10.56 9.87 5.83
CA ALA A 380 -9.49 9.50 4.92
C ALA A 380 -10.06 9.33 3.52
N LEU A 381 -9.47 10.00 2.53
CA LEU A 381 -9.86 9.95 1.13
C LEU A 381 -8.72 9.37 0.31
N LEU A 382 -9.01 8.41 -0.56
CA LEU A 382 -8.04 7.75 -1.42
C LEU A 382 -8.25 8.16 -2.89
N ALA A 383 -7.17 8.55 -3.55
CA ALA A 383 -7.09 8.68 -5.00
C ALA A 383 -6.11 7.63 -5.53
N ALA A 384 -6.44 6.96 -6.62
CA ALA A 384 -5.60 5.94 -7.24
C ALA A 384 -5.53 6.12 -8.76
N GLY A 385 -4.54 5.50 -9.41
CA GLY A 385 -4.35 5.53 -10.86
C GLY A 385 -4.17 6.94 -11.42
N ASP A 386 -4.97 7.29 -12.43
CA ASP A 386 -4.93 8.60 -13.08
C ASP A 386 -5.30 9.74 -12.13
N ALA A 387 -6.27 9.53 -11.23
CA ALA A 387 -6.64 10.52 -10.23
C ALA A 387 -5.44 10.86 -9.33
N ALA A 388 -4.68 9.84 -8.88
CA ALA A 388 -3.45 10.05 -8.13
C ALA A 388 -2.39 10.79 -8.97
N THR A 389 -2.21 10.42 -10.23
CA THR A 389 -1.29 11.12 -11.15
C THR A 389 -1.67 12.59 -11.33
N SER A 390 -2.96 12.90 -11.44
CA SER A 390 -3.47 14.26 -11.61
C SER A 390 -3.11 15.17 -10.43
N LEU A 391 -2.91 14.61 -9.22
CA LEU A 391 -2.47 15.34 -8.03
C LEU A 391 -1.02 15.80 -8.15
N HIS A 392 -0.19 15.04 -8.87
CA HIS A 392 1.24 15.25 -9.04
C HIS A 392 1.54 16.26 -10.15
N SER A 393 1.19 17.53 -9.88
CA SER A 393 1.89 18.65 -10.50
C SER A 393 2.94 19.15 -9.50
N PRO A 394 4.22 19.33 -9.90
CA PRO A 394 5.27 19.82 -9.00
C PRO A 394 4.96 21.20 -8.39
N ALA A 395 4.06 21.98 -9.02
CA ALA A 395 3.62 23.27 -8.52
C ALA A 395 2.51 23.18 -7.46
N ARG A 396 1.86 22.02 -7.30
CA ARG A 396 0.68 21.89 -6.43
C ARG A 396 1.08 21.59 -5.00
N THR A 397 0.69 22.46 -4.08
CA THR A 397 0.92 22.37 -2.64
C THR A 397 -0.03 21.37 -1.97
N ASP A 398 0.32 20.88 -0.78
CA ASP A 398 -0.57 20.00 0.00
C ASP A 398 -1.88 20.70 0.39
N ALA A 399 -1.82 22.02 0.64
CA ALA A 399 -3.01 22.82 0.95
C ALA A 399 -4.00 22.85 -0.22
N GLU A 400 -3.52 23.00 -1.46
CA GLU A 400 -4.38 22.96 -2.65
C GLU A 400 -5.00 21.57 -2.86
N ILE A 401 -4.25 20.49 -2.59
CA ILE A 401 -4.78 19.12 -2.64
C ILE A 401 -5.87 18.93 -1.56
N ALA A 402 -5.62 19.38 -0.33
CA ALA A 402 -6.59 19.32 0.75
C ALA A 402 -7.86 20.14 0.43
N VAL A 403 -7.72 21.31 -0.20
CA VAL A 403 -8.86 22.12 -0.66
C VAL A 403 -9.67 21.39 -1.72
N ARG A 404 -9.03 20.72 -2.69
CA ARG A 404 -9.73 19.92 -3.71
C ARG A 404 -10.46 18.72 -3.09
N ALA A 405 -9.82 18.02 -2.15
CA ALA A 405 -10.45 16.94 -1.40
C ALA A 405 -11.66 17.44 -0.61
N HIS A 406 -11.50 18.54 0.14
CA HIS A 406 -12.58 19.18 0.87
C HIS A 406 -13.74 19.60 -0.04
N ALA A 407 -13.46 20.15 -1.23
CA ALA A 407 -14.49 20.51 -2.19
C ALA A 407 -15.33 19.30 -2.62
N THR A 408 -14.72 18.11 -2.75
CA THR A 408 -15.46 16.87 -3.02
C THR A 408 -16.33 16.46 -1.83
N VAL A 409 -15.83 16.55 -0.59
CA VAL A 409 -16.63 16.32 0.63
C VAL A 409 -17.86 17.24 0.68
N VAL A 410 -17.67 18.52 0.36
CA VAL A 410 -18.77 19.51 0.34
C VAL A 410 -19.79 19.19 -0.74
N ARG A 411 -19.37 18.80 -1.95
CA ARG A 411 -20.29 18.41 -3.02
C ARG A 411 -21.15 17.21 -2.60
N MET A 412 -20.52 16.17 -2.08
CA MET A 412 -21.23 15.00 -1.55
C MET A 412 -22.22 15.39 -0.45
N ALA A 413 -21.79 16.15 0.56
CA ALA A 413 -22.65 16.53 1.67
C ALA A 413 -23.83 17.43 1.24
N ALA A 414 -23.66 18.24 0.19
CA ALA A 414 -24.74 19.03 -0.39
C ALA A 414 -25.78 18.16 -1.10
N SER A 415 -25.36 17.06 -1.73
CA SER A 415 -26.26 16.07 -2.33
C SER A 415 -26.97 15.17 -1.30
N PHE A 416 -26.36 14.95 -0.13
CA PHE A 416 -26.86 14.06 0.92
C PHE A 416 -26.78 14.69 2.32
N PRO A 417 -27.63 15.69 2.62
CA PRO A 417 -27.71 16.21 3.98
C PRO A 417 -28.18 15.10 4.92
N LYS A 418 -27.35 14.76 5.93
CA LYS A 418 -27.59 13.80 7.02
C LYS A 418 -28.68 12.77 6.68
N LEU A 419 -28.29 11.68 5.99
CA LEU A 419 -29.14 10.50 5.89
C LEU A 419 -29.55 10.10 7.33
N PRO A 420 -30.84 9.82 7.57
CA PRO A 420 -31.44 9.74 8.90
C PRO A 420 -30.79 8.73 9.84
#